data_AF-Q07PN9-F1
#
_entry.id   AF-Q07PN9-F1
#
_cell.length_a   1.000
_cell.length_b   1.000
_cell.length_c   1.000
_cell.angle_alpha   90.00
_cell.angle_beta   90.00
_cell.angle_gamma   90.00
#
_symmetry.space_group_name_H-M   'P 1'
#
loop_
_entity.id
_entity.type
_entity.pdbx_description
1 polymer ?
#
loop_
_entity_poly.entity_id
_entity_poly.type
_entity_poly.pdbx_seq_one_letter_code
_entity_poly.pdbx_strand_id
1 'polypeptide(L)'
;MKSNLSIAGLVLATFAATSASYGRDDECASFTIEQLAAIQDGQTYVYRRPTGWEPFSSVAALNLGGATTLRMFHVVRPFSGVDRSGILVVKSNRPAVDTDKEDVTKRVHLAREGVPADRDCKPPAYFPSEGQWVSTRAYEDYHDYPAPDTAALRQDGNEKTIRSFHFEYKSGAQRKCVRTDNDSPDARPWNSNSNRAQFSFNERVVSSGMHSAWRLEYPVPSPFVGAAENRTRAVKYQTEAGLACVGFSLKVVPVEYTIRINDLEGREAPPSNRRLPEKRWP
;
A
#
# COMPACT_ATOMS: atom_id res chain seq x y z
N MET A 1 4.64 -49.59 -54.18
CA MET A 1 5.75 -48.80 -53.60
C MET A 1 5.18 -47.86 -52.54
N LYS A 2 5.92 -47.70 -51.46
CA LYS A 2 5.47 -47.32 -50.11
C LYS A 2 4.98 -45.88 -50.00
N SER A 3 3.92 -45.72 -49.20
CA SER A 3 3.26 -44.50 -48.74
C SER A 3 4.17 -43.64 -47.87
N ASN A 4 4.11 -42.31 -48.00
CA ASN A 4 4.65 -41.37 -47.02
C ASN A 4 3.54 -40.40 -46.58
N LEU A 5 2.85 -40.75 -45.49
CA LEU A 5 2.05 -39.83 -44.68
C LEU A 5 3.01 -38.99 -43.84
N SER A 6 3.05 -37.67 -44.06
CA SER A 6 3.69 -36.75 -43.11
C SER A 6 2.72 -36.43 -41.98
N ILE A 7 3.00 -37.00 -40.80
CA ILE A 7 2.34 -36.66 -39.55
C ILE A 7 2.95 -35.35 -39.07
N ALA A 8 2.20 -34.25 -39.19
CA ALA A 8 2.54 -32.98 -38.54
C ALA A 8 2.34 -33.16 -37.03
N GLY A 9 3.45 -33.28 -36.30
CA GLY A 9 3.47 -33.33 -34.84
C GLY A 9 3.02 -31.99 -34.26
N LEU A 10 1.82 -31.97 -33.68
CA LEU A 10 1.32 -30.89 -32.85
C LEU A 10 2.12 -30.90 -31.54
N VAL A 11 3.08 -29.97 -31.41
CA VAL A 11 3.78 -29.74 -30.14
C VAL A 11 2.79 -29.02 -29.21
N LEU A 12 2.12 -29.78 -28.34
CA LEU A 12 1.49 -29.21 -27.16
C LEU A 12 2.60 -28.64 -26.27
N ALA A 13 2.76 -27.33 -26.28
CA ALA A 13 3.52 -26.63 -25.26
C ALA A 13 2.74 -26.74 -23.95
N THR A 14 3.07 -27.74 -23.13
CA THR A 14 2.73 -27.75 -21.72
C THR A 14 3.39 -26.53 -21.08
N PHE A 15 2.59 -25.53 -20.71
CA PHE A 15 3.00 -24.50 -19.77
C PHE A 15 3.27 -25.18 -18.43
N ALA A 16 4.51 -25.65 -18.25
CA ALA A 16 5.02 -25.93 -16.92
C ALA A 16 5.06 -24.59 -16.19
N ALA A 17 4.13 -24.39 -15.26
CA ALA A 17 4.21 -23.31 -14.29
C ALA A 17 5.52 -23.50 -13.52
N THR A 18 6.55 -22.78 -13.95
CA THR A 18 7.81 -22.69 -13.22
C THR A 18 7.50 -21.91 -11.95
N SER A 19 7.30 -22.66 -10.88
CA SER A 19 7.23 -22.20 -9.51
C SER A 19 8.54 -21.51 -9.13
N ALA A 20 8.59 -20.20 -9.38
CA ALA A 20 9.60 -19.33 -8.81
C ALA A 20 9.20 -19.06 -7.36
N SER A 21 9.77 -19.84 -6.45
CA SER A 21 9.59 -19.70 -5.01
C SER A 21 10.31 -18.46 -4.48
N TYR A 22 9.60 -17.46 -3.95
CA TYR A 22 10.10 -16.61 -2.87
C TYR A 22 8.96 -15.95 -2.05
N GLY A 23 8.67 -16.53 -0.87
CA GLY A 23 8.49 -15.78 0.39
C GLY A 23 7.07 -15.41 0.87
N ARG A 24 6.46 -16.33 1.64
CA ARG A 24 5.21 -16.24 2.44
C ARG A 24 3.90 -16.16 1.65
N ASP A 25 3.06 -17.17 1.91
CA ASP A 25 1.60 -17.14 1.75
C ASP A 25 1.15 -16.35 0.52
N ASP A 26 1.29 -16.95 -0.68
CA ASP A 26 0.51 -16.47 -1.81
C ASP A 26 -0.96 -16.67 -1.45
N GLU A 27 -1.58 -15.65 -0.88
CA GLU A 27 -2.98 -15.73 -0.45
C GLU A 27 -3.88 -16.03 -1.65
N CYS A 28 -3.42 -15.77 -2.90
CA CYS A 28 -4.10 -16.20 -4.12
C CYS A 28 -4.15 -17.73 -4.26
N ALA A 29 -3.16 -18.47 -3.75
CA ALA A 29 -3.11 -19.94 -3.83
C ALA A 29 -4.27 -20.63 -3.08
N SER A 30 -4.96 -19.91 -2.21
CA SER A 30 -6.14 -20.40 -1.50
C SER A 30 -7.43 -20.36 -2.33
N PHE A 31 -7.41 -19.75 -3.52
CA PHE A 31 -8.55 -19.63 -4.42
C PHE A 31 -8.41 -20.56 -5.64
N THR A 32 -9.54 -21.05 -6.14
CA THR A 32 -9.59 -21.73 -7.44
C THR A 32 -9.43 -20.73 -8.59
N ILE A 33 -9.08 -21.21 -9.79
CA ILE A 33 -8.96 -20.36 -10.98
C ILE A 33 -10.27 -19.60 -11.27
N GLU A 34 -11.42 -20.26 -11.12
CA GLU A 34 -12.74 -19.64 -11.31
C GLU A 34 -13.00 -18.54 -10.28
N GLN A 35 -12.62 -18.77 -9.02
CA GLN A 35 -12.72 -17.75 -7.97
C GLN A 35 -11.78 -16.58 -8.28
N LEU A 36 -10.53 -16.85 -8.64
CA LEU A 36 -9.57 -15.81 -9.04
C LEU A 36 -10.08 -14.99 -10.23
N ALA A 37 -10.78 -15.59 -11.19
CA ALA A 37 -11.37 -14.86 -12.32
C ALA A 37 -12.49 -13.89 -11.89
N ALA A 38 -13.21 -14.19 -10.80
CA ALA A 38 -14.28 -13.35 -10.28
C ALA A 38 -13.81 -12.20 -9.38
N ILE A 39 -12.57 -12.26 -8.86
CA ILE A 39 -12.06 -11.22 -7.95
C ILE A 39 -11.71 -9.93 -8.70
N GLN A 40 -12.19 -8.81 -8.19
CA GLN A 40 -12.01 -7.50 -8.79
C GLN A 40 -10.70 -6.82 -8.35
N ASP A 41 -10.13 -6.01 -9.24
CA ASP A 41 -9.01 -5.13 -8.87
C ASP A 41 -9.42 -4.16 -7.76
N GLY A 42 -8.55 -3.98 -6.77
CA GLY A 42 -8.81 -3.11 -5.63
C GLY A 42 -9.75 -3.70 -4.57
N GLN A 43 -10.15 -4.97 -4.68
CA GLN A 43 -10.93 -5.65 -3.66
C GLN A 43 -10.04 -6.09 -2.50
N THR A 44 -10.52 -5.93 -1.27
CA THR A 44 -9.83 -6.38 -0.06
C THR A 44 -10.60 -7.52 0.58
N TYR A 45 -9.87 -8.51 1.10
CA TYR A 45 -10.42 -9.65 1.80
C TYR A 45 -9.85 -9.76 3.22
N VAL A 46 -10.62 -10.39 4.11
CA VAL A 46 -10.23 -10.72 5.47
C VAL A 46 -10.41 -12.21 5.69
N TYR A 47 -9.47 -12.83 6.41
CA TYR A 47 -9.57 -14.24 6.77
C TYR A 47 -10.35 -14.40 8.08
N ARG A 48 -11.37 -15.26 8.06
CA ARG A 48 -12.14 -15.65 9.24
C ARG A 48 -12.26 -17.16 9.36
N ARG A 49 -12.25 -17.65 10.60
CA ARG A 49 -12.54 -19.06 10.86
C ARG A 49 -14.02 -19.21 11.24
N PRO A 50 -14.72 -20.26 10.74
CA PRO A 50 -14.24 -21.29 9.81
C PRO A 50 -14.41 -20.93 8.32
N THR A 51 -14.96 -19.75 7.99
CA THR A 51 -15.46 -19.40 6.65
C THR A 51 -14.36 -19.22 5.58
N GLY A 52 -13.11 -18.98 5.98
CA GLY A 52 -12.00 -18.70 5.07
C GLY A 52 -11.91 -17.21 4.71
N TRP A 53 -11.54 -16.92 3.46
CA TRP A 53 -11.43 -15.55 2.96
C TRP A 53 -12.79 -15.00 2.54
N GLU A 54 -13.15 -13.84 3.08
CA GLU A 54 -14.38 -13.12 2.72
C GLU A 54 -14.09 -11.67 2.33
N PRO A 55 -14.89 -11.06 1.44
CA PRO A 55 -14.75 -9.65 1.11
C PRO A 55 -14.84 -8.78 2.36
N PHE A 56 -13.85 -7.91 2.55
CA PHE A 56 -13.80 -6.99 3.66
C PHE A 56 -14.63 -5.74 3.37
N SER A 57 -15.51 -5.38 4.31
CA SER A 57 -16.37 -4.19 4.22
C SER A 57 -16.06 -3.16 5.31
N SER A 58 -15.93 -3.58 6.56
CA SER A 58 -15.59 -2.71 7.69
C SER A 58 -15.11 -3.52 8.88
N VAL A 59 -14.42 -2.89 9.83
CA VAL A 59 -14.06 -3.56 11.10
C VAL A 59 -15.30 -3.82 11.95
N ALA A 60 -16.27 -2.90 11.96
CA ALA A 60 -17.52 -3.05 12.70
C ALA A 60 -18.33 -4.29 12.29
N ALA A 61 -18.37 -4.61 10.99
CA ALA A 61 -19.08 -5.78 10.48
C ALA A 61 -18.49 -7.13 10.95
N LEU A 62 -17.25 -7.14 11.46
CA LEU A 62 -16.59 -8.36 11.92
C LEU A 62 -17.08 -8.85 13.28
N ASN A 63 -17.82 -8.02 14.04
CA ASN A 63 -18.36 -8.34 15.36
C ASN A 63 -17.29 -8.95 16.30
N LEU A 64 -16.16 -8.25 16.43
CA LEU A 64 -15.01 -8.75 17.19
C LEU A 64 -15.31 -8.74 18.69
N GLY A 65 -15.00 -9.85 19.37
CA GLY A 65 -15.14 -9.96 20.83
C GLY A 65 -14.02 -9.28 21.63
N GLY A 66 -12.97 -8.80 20.97
CA GLY A 66 -11.81 -8.20 21.61
C GLY A 66 -10.72 -7.79 20.62
N ALA A 67 -9.60 -7.31 21.16
CA ALA A 67 -8.43 -6.96 20.37
C ALA A 67 -7.96 -8.16 19.54
N THR A 68 -7.88 -7.98 18.22
CA THR A 68 -7.63 -9.06 17.25
C THR A 68 -6.64 -8.60 16.19
N THR A 69 -5.80 -9.51 15.69
CA THR A 69 -5.01 -9.25 14.48
C THR A 69 -5.75 -9.82 13.27
N LEU A 70 -6.26 -8.94 12.41
CA LEU A 70 -6.87 -9.31 11.15
C LEU A 70 -5.77 -9.70 10.16
N ARG A 71 -5.92 -10.86 9.53
CA ARG A 71 -5.16 -11.24 8.33
C ARG A 71 -5.96 -10.81 7.11
N MET A 72 -5.35 -10.04 6.24
CA MET A 72 -6.00 -9.42 5.10
C MET A 72 -5.16 -9.58 3.85
N PHE A 73 -5.78 -9.50 2.68
CA PHE A 73 -5.06 -9.24 1.44
C PHE A 73 -5.83 -8.24 0.57
N HIS A 74 -5.09 -7.52 -0.26
CA HIS A 74 -5.64 -6.61 -1.26
C HIS A 74 -5.29 -7.09 -2.66
N VAL A 75 -6.26 -7.10 -3.55
CA VAL A 75 -6.09 -7.54 -4.92
C VAL A 75 -5.55 -6.42 -5.78
N VAL A 76 -4.47 -6.72 -6.48
CA VAL A 76 -3.89 -5.84 -7.50
C VAL A 76 -3.87 -6.56 -8.84
N ARG A 77 -4.46 -5.95 -9.86
CA ARG A 77 -4.34 -6.35 -11.26
C ARG A 77 -3.61 -5.26 -12.05
N PRO A 78 -2.76 -5.62 -13.03
CA PRO A 78 -2.20 -4.66 -13.94
C PRO A 78 -3.21 -4.28 -15.03
N PHE A 79 -3.27 -3.00 -15.39
CA PHE A 79 -4.16 -2.49 -16.44
C PHE A 79 -3.94 -3.18 -17.80
N SER A 80 -2.67 -3.39 -18.18
CA SER A 80 -2.30 -3.93 -19.49
C SER A 80 -2.20 -5.46 -19.53
N GLY A 81 -2.54 -6.15 -18.43
CA GLY A 81 -2.25 -7.58 -18.27
C GLY A 81 -0.77 -7.92 -18.14
N VAL A 82 0.12 -6.92 -18.23
CA VAL A 82 1.58 -7.10 -18.08
C VAL A 82 1.94 -6.99 -16.61
N ASP A 83 2.72 -7.95 -16.12
CA ASP A 83 3.10 -7.99 -14.73
C ASP A 83 3.93 -6.78 -14.28
N ARG A 84 3.67 -6.33 -13.04
CA ARG A 84 4.28 -5.13 -12.46
C ARG A 84 4.59 -5.30 -10.98
N SER A 85 5.67 -4.65 -10.54
CA SER A 85 5.96 -4.41 -9.13
C SER A 85 5.41 -3.07 -8.70
N GLY A 86 5.09 -2.95 -7.42
CA GLY A 86 4.67 -1.72 -6.80
C GLY A 86 4.64 -1.79 -5.29
N ILE A 87 4.09 -0.75 -4.67
CA ILE A 87 3.95 -0.62 -3.22
C ILE A 87 2.50 -0.25 -2.91
N LEU A 88 1.89 -1.01 -2.02
CA LEU A 88 0.67 -0.60 -1.33
C LEU A 88 1.02 0.18 -0.08
N VAL A 89 0.35 1.32 0.09
CA VAL A 89 0.38 2.12 1.30
C VAL A 89 -0.93 1.88 2.03
N VAL A 90 -0.90 1.10 3.10
CA VAL A 90 -2.05 0.77 3.94
C VAL A 90 -2.04 1.69 5.16
N LYS A 91 -3.09 2.48 5.33
CA LYS A 91 -3.27 3.42 6.42
C LYS A 91 -4.48 3.02 7.25
N SER A 92 -4.36 3.12 8.56
CA SER A 92 -5.48 2.87 9.47
C SER A 92 -5.46 3.86 10.63
N ASN A 93 -6.64 4.27 11.07
CA ASN A 93 -6.84 4.98 12.33
C ASN A 93 -8.24 4.67 12.86
N ARG A 94 -8.48 4.96 14.14
CA ARG A 94 -9.80 4.95 14.73
C ARG A 94 -10.11 6.30 15.39
N PRO A 95 -11.38 6.62 15.66
CA PRO A 95 -11.71 7.74 16.52
C PRO A 95 -11.04 7.61 17.90
N ALA A 96 -10.57 8.74 18.43
CA ALA A 96 -10.08 8.83 19.79
C ALA A 96 -11.27 8.77 20.78
N VAL A 97 -11.04 8.14 21.92
CA VAL A 97 -11.97 8.12 23.06
C VAL A 97 -11.29 8.71 24.29
N ASP A 98 -12.08 9.19 25.26
CA ASP A 98 -11.55 9.91 26.43
C ASP A 98 -10.58 9.08 27.29
N THR A 99 -10.62 7.76 27.18
CA THR A 99 -9.72 6.84 27.89
C THR A 99 -8.41 6.56 27.15
N ASP A 100 -8.24 7.11 25.94
CA ASP A 100 -7.01 6.94 25.18
C ASP A 100 -5.85 7.70 25.82
N LYS A 101 -4.70 7.04 25.83
CA LYS A 101 -3.44 7.67 26.24
C LYS A 101 -2.95 8.62 25.14
N GLU A 102 -2.22 9.65 25.57
CA GLU A 102 -1.66 10.67 24.68
C GLU A 102 -0.72 10.08 23.61
N ASP A 103 0.02 9.01 23.92
CA ASP A 103 0.93 8.36 22.98
C ASP A 103 0.19 7.71 21.81
N VAL A 104 -1.02 7.21 22.03
CA VAL A 104 -1.87 6.58 21.02
C VAL A 104 -2.48 7.60 20.07
N THR A 105 -2.76 8.82 20.55
CA THR A 105 -3.36 9.91 19.76
C THR A 105 -2.33 10.78 19.04
N LYS A 106 -1.13 10.92 19.59
CA LYS A 106 -0.07 11.81 19.05
C LYS A 106 1.02 11.11 18.25
N ARG A 107 0.87 9.82 17.93
CA ARG A 107 1.87 9.08 17.15
C ARG A 107 1.28 8.31 15.98
N VAL A 108 2.15 8.05 15.00
CA VAL A 108 1.90 7.18 13.86
C VAL A 108 2.89 6.02 13.92
N HIS A 109 2.38 4.80 13.85
CA HIS A 109 3.19 3.60 13.73
C HIS A 109 3.55 3.35 12.26
N LEU A 110 4.83 3.25 11.95
CA LEU A 110 5.36 2.98 10.62
C LEU A 110 5.85 1.54 10.56
N ALA A 111 5.40 0.77 9.57
CA ALA A 111 5.83 -0.62 9.39
C ALA A 111 6.06 -0.97 7.92
N ARG A 112 7.06 -1.81 7.66
CA ARG A 112 7.33 -2.35 6.32
C ARG A 112 7.01 -3.84 6.30
N GLU A 113 6.46 -4.31 5.19
CA GLU A 113 6.17 -5.73 5.00
C GLU A 113 6.56 -6.17 3.60
N GLY A 114 7.17 -7.35 3.50
CA GLY A 114 7.56 -7.92 2.21
C GLY A 114 8.50 -7.03 1.41
N VAL A 115 9.49 -6.35 2.03
CA VAL A 115 10.45 -5.47 1.34
C VAL A 115 11.80 -6.19 1.11
N PRO A 116 11.90 -7.17 0.20
CA PRO A 116 13.21 -7.62 -0.25
C PRO A 116 13.84 -6.51 -1.10
N ALA A 117 15.17 -6.39 -1.02
CA ALA A 117 15.91 -5.50 -1.88
C ALA A 117 15.67 -5.87 -3.34
N ASP A 118 15.22 -4.91 -4.16
CA ASP A 118 15.30 -5.06 -5.62
C ASP A 118 16.77 -5.06 -6.01
N ARG A 119 17.22 -6.11 -6.72
CA ARG A 119 18.64 -6.25 -7.11
C ARG A 119 19.17 -5.02 -7.87
N ASP A 120 18.30 -4.35 -8.60
CA ASP A 120 18.64 -3.20 -9.45
C ASP A 120 18.49 -1.84 -8.74
N CYS A 121 17.91 -1.81 -7.53
CA CYS A 121 17.64 -0.58 -6.79
C CYS A 121 18.50 -0.47 -5.54
N LYS A 122 18.61 0.76 -5.00
CA LYS A 122 19.35 0.96 -3.74
C LYS A 122 18.72 0.10 -2.63
N PRO A 123 19.52 -0.67 -1.87
CA PRO A 123 18.99 -1.45 -0.77
C PRO A 123 18.30 -0.53 0.25
N PRO A 124 17.16 -0.96 0.82
CA PRO A 124 16.47 -0.17 1.83
C PRO A 124 17.37 0.01 3.05
N ALA A 125 17.31 1.20 3.67
CA ALA A 125 17.92 1.40 4.99
C ALA A 125 17.29 0.41 6.00
N TYR A 126 18.07 -0.01 7.00
CA TYR A 126 17.56 -0.83 8.08
C TYR A 126 16.34 -0.16 8.72
N PHE A 127 15.29 -0.94 8.91
CA PHE A 127 14.07 -0.52 9.58
C PHE A 127 13.54 -1.70 10.40
N PRO A 128 13.24 -1.51 11.70
CA PRO A 128 12.82 -2.60 12.56
C PRO A 128 11.57 -3.32 12.04
N SER A 129 11.54 -4.64 12.19
CA SER A 129 10.47 -5.51 11.69
C SER A 129 9.13 -5.24 12.36
N GLU A 130 9.18 -4.87 13.62
CA GLU A 130 8.07 -4.50 14.47
C GLU A 130 7.53 -3.10 14.14
N GLY A 131 8.29 -2.30 13.39
CA GLY A 131 7.99 -0.93 13.07
C GLY A 131 8.59 0.09 14.03
N GLN A 132 8.34 1.37 13.76
CA GLN A 132 8.74 2.47 14.63
C GLN A 132 7.63 3.50 14.76
N TRP A 133 7.62 4.20 15.89
CA TRP A 133 6.69 5.28 16.14
C TRP A 133 7.33 6.62 15.81
N VAL A 134 6.55 7.51 15.21
CA VAL A 134 6.89 8.92 15.00
C VAL A 134 5.73 9.79 15.46
N SER A 135 5.98 11.06 15.77
CA SER A 135 4.87 11.98 16.10
C SER A 135 3.94 12.18 14.91
N THR A 136 2.64 12.34 15.16
CA THR A 136 1.65 12.70 14.12
C THR A 136 2.05 13.98 13.41
N ARG A 137 2.57 14.96 14.16
CA ARG A 137 3.03 16.23 13.60
C ARG A 137 4.21 16.06 12.63
N ALA A 138 5.23 15.29 13.00
CA ALA A 138 6.38 15.06 12.11
C ALA A 138 5.96 14.27 10.86
N TYR A 139 5.05 13.31 11.01
CA TYR A 139 4.49 12.56 9.89
C TYR A 139 3.72 13.47 8.92
N GLU A 140 2.84 14.33 9.46
CA GLU A 140 2.10 15.32 8.67
C GLU A 140 3.06 16.31 7.99
N ASP A 141 4.01 16.87 8.74
CA ASP A 141 5.00 17.83 8.24
C ASP A 141 5.81 17.25 7.06
N TYR A 142 6.15 15.96 7.10
CA TYR A 142 6.89 15.29 6.02
C TYR A 142 6.04 15.00 4.78
N HIS A 143 4.81 14.51 4.97
CA HIS A 143 4.00 13.98 3.87
C HIS A 143 3.07 15.00 3.22
N ASP A 144 2.73 16.08 3.93
CA ASP A 144 1.67 16.99 3.49
C ASP A 144 2.23 18.33 3.02
N TYR A 145 3.51 18.63 3.29
CA TYR A 145 4.10 19.94 3.05
C TYR A 145 5.47 19.84 2.34
N PRO A 146 5.84 20.84 1.51
CA PRO A 146 7.16 20.89 0.89
C PRO A 146 8.17 21.20 1.97
N ALA A 147 8.99 20.21 2.34
CA ALA A 147 9.92 20.24 3.48
C ALA A 147 10.33 21.65 3.96
N PRO A 148 9.55 22.29 4.85
CA PRO A 148 10.10 23.34 5.67
C PRO A 148 10.82 22.61 6.80
N ASP A 149 11.98 23.11 7.18
CA ASP A 149 12.79 22.48 8.21
C ASP A 149 12.15 22.74 9.60
N THR A 150 11.02 22.09 9.89
CA THR A 150 10.19 22.33 11.08
C THR A 150 10.84 21.70 12.31
N ALA A 151 10.67 22.35 13.46
CA ALA A 151 11.21 21.83 14.73
C ALA A 151 10.69 20.41 15.05
N ALA A 152 9.41 20.14 14.73
CA ALA A 152 8.79 18.82 14.96
C ALA A 152 9.40 17.71 14.09
N LEU A 153 9.79 18.02 12.85
CA LEU A 153 10.47 17.07 11.97
C LEU A 153 11.87 16.74 12.50
N ARG A 154 12.63 17.77 12.95
CA ARG A 154 13.97 17.60 13.55
C ARG A 154 13.97 16.94 14.94
N GLN A 155 12.84 16.97 15.64
CA GLN A 155 12.73 16.49 17.02
C GLN A 155 12.95 14.97 17.12
N ASP A 156 13.78 14.55 18.09
CA ASP A 156 13.99 13.17 18.56
C ASP A 156 14.26 12.11 17.47
N GLY A 157 14.79 12.52 16.32
CA GLY A 157 15.09 11.60 15.21
C GLY A 157 13.88 11.17 14.38
N ASN A 158 12.71 11.81 14.53
CA ASN A 158 11.52 11.53 13.71
C ASN A 158 11.82 11.62 12.22
N GLU A 159 12.52 12.67 11.76
CA GLU A 159 12.93 12.79 10.36
C GLU A 159 13.75 11.59 9.90
N LYS A 160 14.76 11.21 10.67
CA LYS A 160 15.62 10.05 10.34
C LYS A 160 14.78 8.78 10.24
N THR A 161 13.86 8.57 11.18
CA THR A 161 12.94 7.42 11.17
C THR A 161 12.04 7.43 9.94
N ILE A 162 11.41 8.57 9.61
CA ILE A 162 10.52 8.69 8.44
C ILE A 162 11.32 8.47 7.14
N ARG A 163 12.48 9.13 6.98
CA ARG A 163 13.35 8.91 5.82
C ARG A 163 13.84 7.47 5.70
N SER A 164 14.15 6.84 6.83
CA SER A 164 14.55 5.43 6.89
C SER A 164 13.38 4.47 6.70
N PHE A 165 12.13 4.93 6.81
CA PHE A 165 10.92 4.20 6.45
C PHE A 165 10.66 4.21 4.94
N HIS A 166 11.14 5.22 4.21
CA HIS A 166 11.09 5.23 2.75
C HIS A 166 12.28 4.51 2.09
N PHE A 167 12.04 3.92 0.92
CA PHE A 167 13.02 3.09 0.22
C PHE A 167 12.80 3.14 -1.30
N GLU A 168 13.74 2.62 -2.07
CA GLU A 168 13.60 2.46 -3.52
C GLU A 168 12.97 1.12 -3.87
N TYR A 169 12.11 1.14 -4.89
CA TYR A 169 11.55 -0.05 -5.49
C TYR A 169 11.60 0.07 -7.02
N LYS A 170 11.58 -1.08 -7.70
CA LYS A 170 11.46 -1.13 -9.16
C LYS A 170 10.02 -0.76 -9.55
N SER A 171 9.83 0.43 -10.11
CA SER A 171 8.51 0.89 -10.59
C SER A 171 8.16 0.14 -11.87
N GLY A 172 7.03 -0.58 -11.86
CA GLY A 172 6.48 -1.20 -13.06
C GLY A 172 6.10 -0.17 -14.13
N ALA A 173 5.55 0.97 -13.72
CA ALA A 173 5.12 2.02 -14.63
C ALA A 173 6.30 2.79 -15.26
N GLN A 174 7.29 3.16 -14.45
CA GLN A 174 8.44 3.97 -14.93
C GLN A 174 9.61 3.11 -15.42
N ARG A 175 9.57 1.79 -15.19
CA ARG A 175 10.61 0.81 -15.54
C ARG A 175 12.00 1.18 -15.02
N LYS A 176 12.05 1.88 -13.88
CA LYS A 176 13.28 2.31 -13.19
C LYS A 176 13.07 2.26 -11.68
N CYS A 177 14.16 2.40 -10.93
CA CYS A 177 14.08 2.54 -9.49
C CYS A 177 13.50 3.90 -9.11
N VAL A 178 12.49 3.87 -8.25
CA VAL A 178 11.76 5.05 -7.77
C VAL A 178 11.67 4.96 -6.25
N ARG A 179 11.83 6.09 -5.56
CA ARG A 179 11.65 6.14 -4.11
C ARG A 179 10.16 6.15 -3.73
N THR A 180 9.82 5.53 -2.61
CA THR A 180 8.44 5.59 -2.06
C THR A 180 8.08 6.98 -1.53
N ASP A 181 9.05 7.85 -1.29
CA ASP A 181 8.85 9.28 -1.03
C ASP A 181 9.25 10.15 -2.22
N ASN A 182 9.37 9.58 -3.44
CA ASN A 182 9.68 10.36 -4.63
C ASN A 182 8.66 11.49 -4.78
N ASP A 183 9.19 12.71 -4.71
CA ASP A 183 8.47 13.95 -4.91
C ASP A 183 8.73 14.52 -6.30
N SER A 184 9.25 13.72 -7.24
CA SER A 184 9.49 14.10 -8.64
C SER A 184 8.37 15.02 -9.13
N PRO A 185 8.72 16.24 -9.53
CA PRO A 185 8.01 17.45 -9.14
C PRO A 185 6.62 17.54 -9.77
N ASP A 186 5.60 17.83 -8.96
CA ASP A 186 5.18 19.19 -8.54
C ASP A 186 5.46 20.38 -9.49
N ALA A 187 6.06 20.20 -10.68
CA ALA A 187 6.42 21.30 -11.59
C ALA A 187 5.21 21.86 -12.34
N ARG A 188 4.03 21.25 -12.19
CA ARG A 188 2.78 21.69 -12.79
C ARG A 188 1.63 21.46 -11.82
N PRO A 189 0.68 22.39 -11.66
CA PRO A 189 -0.47 22.30 -10.73
C PRO A 189 -1.48 21.18 -11.06
N TRP A 190 -1.13 20.25 -11.94
CA TRP A 190 -1.93 19.11 -12.41
C TRP A 190 -1.17 17.78 -12.29
N ASN A 191 0.01 17.75 -11.66
CA ASN A 191 0.84 16.55 -11.56
C ASN A 191 0.62 15.81 -10.23
N SER A 192 -0.38 14.92 -10.17
CA SER A 192 -0.71 14.09 -9.00
C SER A 192 0.28 12.93 -8.76
N ASN A 193 1.50 13.00 -9.30
CA ASN A 193 2.42 11.85 -9.31
C ASN A 193 3.27 11.69 -8.04
N SER A 194 3.15 12.56 -7.04
CA SER A 194 3.95 12.42 -5.83
C SER A 194 3.68 11.10 -5.12
N ASN A 195 4.71 10.26 -4.97
CA ASN A 195 4.63 9.06 -4.15
C ASN A 195 4.50 9.44 -2.67
N ARG A 196 5.20 10.50 -2.24
CA ARG A 196 5.15 11.02 -0.86
C ARG A 196 3.72 11.36 -0.42
N ALA A 197 2.94 12.02 -1.29
CA ALA A 197 1.55 12.40 -0.99
C ALA A 197 0.65 11.21 -0.67
N GLN A 198 0.92 10.03 -1.22
CA GLN A 198 0.07 8.85 -1.03
C GLN A 198 0.12 8.31 0.41
N PHE A 199 1.13 8.69 1.18
CA PHE A 199 1.25 8.38 2.60
C PHE A 199 0.43 9.33 3.49
N SER A 200 0.01 10.50 2.99
CA SER A 200 -0.75 11.46 3.77
C SER A 200 -2.07 10.89 4.31
N PHE A 201 -2.45 11.28 5.53
CA PHE A 201 -3.80 11.04 6.03
C PHE A 201 -4.81 12.07 5.51
N ASN A 202 -4.36 13.16 4.90
CA ASN A 202 -5.21 14.18 4.31
C ASN A 202 -5.60 13.80 2.88
N GLU A 203 -6.88 13.53 2.66
CA GLU A 203 -7.41 13.11 1.35
C GLU A 203 -7.18 14.16 0.24
N ARG A 204 -7.10 15.45 0.60
CA ARG A 204 -6.79 16.52 -0.36
C ARG A 204 -5.35 16.46 -0.85
N VAL A 205 -4.41 16.10 0.04
CA VAL A 205 -3.00 15.90 -0.32
C VAL A 205 -2.88 14.67 -1.21
N VAL A 206 -3.52 13.55 -0.85
CA VAL A 206 -3.51 12.31 -1.66
C VAL A 206 -4.06 12.56 -3.07
N SER A 207 -5.22 13.21 -3.19
CA SER A 207 -5.93 13.42 -4.45
C SER A 207 -5.27 14.46 -5.37
N SER A 208 -4.78 15.57 -4.82
CA SER A 208 -4.06 16.58 -5.60
C SER A 208 -2.64 16.12 -5.96
N GLY A 209 -2.04 15.26 -5.13
CA GLY A 209 -0.62 14.93 -5.17
C GLY A 209 0.30 16.12 -4.91
N MET A 210 -0.25 17.29 -4.59
CA MET A 210 0.46 18.55 -4.39
C MET A 210 0.64 18.84 -2.91
N HIS A 211 1.87 19.17 -2.53
CA HIS A 211 2.24 19.48 -1.14
C HIS A 211 2.22 20.98 -0.82
N SER A 212 2.41 21.84 -1.82
CA SER A 212 2.84 23.23 -1.63
C SER A 212 1.74 24.29 -1.67
N ALA A 213 0.72 24.14 -2.50
CA ALA A 213 -0.24 25.21 -2.77
C ALA A 213 -1.29 25.42 -1.64
N TRP A 214 -1.59 24.37 -0.88
CA TRP A 214 -2.73 24.40 0.04
C TRP A 214 -2.47 25.16 1.35
N ARG A 215 -1.20 25.31 1.77
CA ARG A 215 -0.84 26.08 2.98
C ARG A 215 -1.20 27.56 2.90
N LEU A 216 -1.30 28.13 1.70
CA LEU A 216 -1.47 29.57 1.51
C LEU A 216 -2.93 30.01 1.42
N GLU A 217 -3.88 29.11 1.11
CA GLU A 217 -5.27 29.51 0.85
C GLU A 217 -6.29 28.95 1.85
N TYR A 218 -6.04 27.79 2.49
CA TYR A 218 -7.02 27.20 3.43
C TYR A 218 -6.37 26.42 4.58
N PRO A 219 -6.62 26.79 5.86
CA PRO A 219 -6.24 25.95 6.98
C PRO A 219 -7.04 24.64 6.93
N VAL A 220 -6.41 23.56 6.50
CA VAL A 220 -7.00 22.22 6.59
C VAL A 220 -6.71 21.70 8.00
N PRO A 221 -7.74 21.33 8.79
CA PRO A 221 -7.53 20.69 10.08
C PRO A 221 -6.66 19.45 9.91
N SER A 222 -5.71 19.24 10.83
CA SER A 222 -4.86 18.06 10.81
C SER A 222 -5.74 16.80 10.80
N PRO A 223 -5.46 15.82 9.93
CA PRO A 223 -6.27 14.59 9.84
C PRO A 223 -6.14 13.71 11.10
N PHE A 224 -5.28 14.09 12.04
CA PHE A 224 -5.06 13.41 13.31
C PHE A 224 -5.89 14.00 14.47
N VAL A 225 -6.58 15.13 14.26
CA VAL A 225 -7.49 15.68 15.29
C VAL A 225 -8.64 14.71 15.52
N GLY A 226 -8.81 14.25 16.76
CA GLY A 226 -9.85 13.27 17.12
C GLY A 226 -9.55 11.84 16.66
N ALA A 227 -8.33 11.55 16.22
CA ALA A 227 -7.91 10.21 15.81
C ALA A 227 -6.92 9.57 16.81
N ALA A 228 -6.96 8.24 16.87
CA ALA A 228 -6.14 7.39 17.70
C ALA A 228 -5.64 6.17 16.89
N GLU A 229 -4.57 5.54 17.37
CA GLU A 229 -3.95 4.36 16.78
C GLU A 229 -3.62 4.51 15.29
N ASN A 230 -3.00 5.63 14.93
CA ASN A 230 -2.61 5.89 13.55
C ASN A 230 -1.51 4.92 13.13
N ARG A 231 -1.70 4.20 12.02
CA ARG A 231 -0.70 3.29 11.47
C ARG A 231 -0.57 3.47 9.97
N THR A 232 0.66 3.35 9.49
CA THR A 232 1.03 3.34 8.08
C THR A 232 1.89 2.13 7.81
N ARG A 233 1.53 1.35 6.81
CA ARG A 233 2.29 0.20 6.36
C ARG A 233 2.62 0.33 4.88
N ALA A 234 3.88 0.11 4.53
CA ALA A 234 4.32 -0.05 3.15
C ALA A 234 4.49 -1.54 2.86
N VAL A 235 3.71 -2.06 1.91
CA VAL A 235 3.74 -3.47 1.50
C VAL A 235 4.13 -3.53 0.05
N LYS A 236 5.26 -4.16 -0.25
CA LYS A 236 5.69 -4.35 -1.64
C LYS A 236 4.98 -5.55 -2.25
N TYR A 237 4.68 -5.46 -3.54
CA TYR A 237 4.10 -6.55 -4.29
C TYR A 237 4.72 -6.64 -5.68
N GLN A 238 4.51 -7.79 -6.31
CA GLN A 238 4.77 -8.06 -7.71
C GLN A 238 3.57 -8.87 -8.20
N THR A 239 2.96 -8.45 -9.31
CA THR A 239 1.94 -9.29 -9.95
C THR A 239 2.61 -10.40 -10.73
N GLU A 240 1.94 -11.55 -10.76
CA GLU A 240 2.30 -12.71 -11.56
C GLU A 240 1.05 -13.20 -12.29
N ALA A 241 1.19 -13.49 -13.59
CA ALA A 241 0.08 -13.88 -14.44
C ALA A 241 -1.10 -12.88 -14.39
N GLY A 242 -0.80 -11.59 -14.21
CA GLY A 242 -1.79 -10.51 -14.19
C GLY A 242 -2.52 -10.33 -12.85
N LEU A 243 -1.98 -10.82 -11.73
CA LEU A 243 -2.60 -10.69 -10.40
C LEU A 243 -1.57 -10.66 -9.27
N ALA A 244 -1.86 -9.95 -8.18
CA ALA A 244 -1.25 -10.15 -6.87
C ALA A 244 -2.31 -10.10 -5.76
N CYS A 245 -2.23 -11.02 -4.78
CA CYS A 245 -2.95 -10.95 -3.52
C CYS A 245 -1.99 -10.46 -2.45
N VAL A 246 -1.99 -9.15 -2.22
CA VAL A 246 -0.99 -8.51 -1.36
C VAL A 246 -1.40 -8.64 0.10
N GLY A 247 -0.80 -9.60 0.80
CA GLY A 247 -1.09 -9.90 2.20
C GLY A 247 -0.56 -8.84 3.17
N PHE A 248 -1.35 -8.52 4.20
CA PHE A 248 -0.94 -7.68 5.32
C PHE A 248 -1.77 -7.98 6.57
N SER A 249 -1.25 -7.56 7.73
CA SER A 249 -1.95 -7.72 9.01
C SER A 249 -2.28 -6.39 9.68
N LEU A 250 -3.47 -6.31 10.27
CA LEU A 250 -3.95 -5.15 11.01
C LEU A 250 -4.39 -5.54 12.41
N LYS A 251 -3.78 -4.94 13.43
CA LYS A 251 -4.23 -5.05 14.82
C LYS A 251 -5.41 -4.12 15.03
N VAL A 252 -6.55 -4.61 15.50
CA VAL A 252 -7.74 -3.79 15.74
C VAL A 252 -8.34 -4.11 17.09
N VAL A 253 -9.08 -3.16 17.65
CA VAL A 253 -9.99 -3.38 18.77
C VAL A 253 -11.46 -3.28 18.29
N PRO A 254 -12.46 -3.69 19.09
CA PRO A 254 -13.88 -3.67 18.70
C PRO A 254 -14.51 -2.27 18.59
N VAL A 255 -13.93 -1.41 17.75
CA VAL A 255 -14.40 -0.04 17.46
C VAL A 255 -14.29 0.22 15.97
N GLU A 256 -14.85 1.33 15.50
CA GLU A 256 -14.75 1.74 14.10
C GLU A 256 -13.31 2.11 13.72
N TYR A 257 -12.87 1.68 12.54
CA TYR A 257 -11.54 1.99 12.01
C TYR A 257 -11.67 2.43 10.55
N THR A 258 -11.17 3.61 10.23
CA THR A 258 -10.98 3.96 8.83
C THR A 258 -9.72 3.26 8.31
N ILE A 259 -9.87 2.45 7.26
CA ILE A 259 -8.77 1.83 6.53
C ILE A 259 -8.71 2.41 5.12
N ARG A 260 -7.52 2.80 4.69
CA ARG A 260 -7.28 3.37 3.36
C ARG A 260 -6.08 2.74 2.70
N ILE A 261 -6.18 2.44 1.40
CA ILE A 261 -5.14 1.78 0.64
C ILE A 261 -4.87 2.57 -0.64
N ASN A 262 -3.60 2.91 -0.85
CA ASN A 262 -3.10 3.51 -2.09
C ASN A 262 -2.11 2.57 -2.77
N ASP A 263 -2.21 2.44 -4.09
CA ASP A 263 -1.21 1.78 -4.92
C ASP A 263 -0.29 2.83 -5.57
N LEU A 264 1.00 2.82 -5.22
CA LEU A 264 1.95 3.79 -5.78
C LEU A 264 2.09 3.67 -7.32
N GLU A 265 1.78 2.51 -7.88
CA GLU A 265 1.87 2.22 -9.31
C GLU A 265 0.51 2.19 -10.01
N GLY A 266 -0.58 2.30 -9.25
CA GLY A 266 -1.94 2.28 -9.77
C GLY A 266 -2.22 3.50 -10.63
N ARG A 267 -2.70 3.31 -11.86
CA ARG A 267 -3.08 4.38 -12.80
C ARG A 267 -4.45 4.10 -13.40
N GLU A 268 -5.25 5.14 -13.61
CA GLU A 268 -6.59 5.00 -14.19
C GLU A 268 -6.56 4.44 -15.62
N ALA A 269 -5.59 4.89 -16.43
CA ALA A 269 -5.34 4.36 -17.77
C ALA A 269 -3.93 4.76 -18.23
N PRO A 270 -3.02 3.86 -18.62
CA PRO A 270 -1.78 4.22 -19.32
C PRO A 270 -2.09 4.96 -20.64
N PRO A 271 -1.35 6.02 -21.01
CA PRO A 271 -0.15 6.58 -20.37
C PRO A 271 -0.43 7.67 -19.32
N SER A 272 -1.63 7.73 -18.75
CA SER A 272 -2.02 8.75 -17.77
C SER A 272 -1.12 8.74 -16.55
N ASN A 273 -0.76 9.94 -16.14
CA ASN A 273 -0.12 10.23 -14.86
C ASN A 273 -1.12 10.25 -13.70
N ARG A 274 -2.42 10.13 -13.97
CA ARG A 274 -3.46 10.13 -12.95
C ARG A 274 -3.46 8.80 -12.20
N ARG A 275 -3.31 8.89 -10.89
CA ARG A 275 -3.34 7.74 -9.98
C ARG A 275 -4.74 7.18 -9.86
N LEU A 276 -4.82 5.87 -9.59
CA LEU A 276 -6.08 5.30 -9.12
C LEU A 276 -6.50 5.99 -7.81
N PRO A 277 -7.81 6.23 -7.61
CA PRO A 277 -8.31 6.76 -6.36
C PRO A 277 -7.96 5.86 -5.17
N GLU A 278 -7.73 6.50 -4.02
CA GLU A 278 -7.60 5.82 -2.74
C GLU A 278 -8.81 4.93 -2.47
N LYS A 279 -8.57 3.67 -2.08
CA LYS A 279 -9.63 2.77 -1.62
C LYS A 279 -9.86 2.97 -0.13
N ARG A 280 -11.11 2.93 0.30
CA ARG A 280 -11.51 3.26 1.68
C ARG A 280 -12.56 2.28 2.22
N TRP A 281 -12.40 1.93 3.49
CA TRP A 281 -13.33 1.14 4.29
C TRP A 281 -13.53 1.79 5.66
N PRO A 282 -14.76 1.83 6.21
CA PRO A 282 -15.05 2.32 7.56
C PRO A 282 -14.79 1.27 8.66
#